data_AF-A0A1L1SRH1-F1
#
_entry.id   AF-A0A1L1SRH1-F1
#
_cell.length_a   1.000
_cell.length_b   1.000
_cell.length_c   1.000
_cell.angle_alpha   90.00
_cell.angle_beta   90.00
_cell.angle_gamma   90.00
#
_symmetry.space_group_name_H-M   'P 1'
#
loop_
_entity.id
_entity.type
_entity.pdbx_description
1 polymer ?
#
loop_
_entity_poly.entity_id
_entity_poly.type
_entity_poly.pdbx_seq_one_letter_code
_entity_poly.pdbx_strand_id
1 'polypeptide(L)'
;MTCQARSSYMDTEVLWGHRFTPVLTLEKGFYEVDYNTFHDTYETNTPSCCAKELAEMKRSGRLLQYLPSPPLLGGCAEAGNEAEAEKDEEGEPNGLSVSQATRGSM
;
A
#
# COMPACT_ATOMS: atom_id res chain seq x y z
N MET A 1 26.37 -8.63 -9.29
CA MET A 1 26.38 -7.39 -10.11
C MET A 1 25.67 -6.31 -9.34
N THR A 2 26.07 -5.05 -9.49
CA THR A 2 25.37 -3.89 -8.94
C THR A 2 24.93 -2.97 -10.09
N CYS A 3 23.76 -2.34 -9.97
CA CYS A 3 23.21 -1.41 -10.97
C CYS A 3 22.89 -0.08 -10.26
N GLN A 4 23.01 1.05 -10.98
CA GLN A 4 22.67 2.38 -10.49
C GLN A 4 21.83 3.13 -11.54
N ALA A 5 20.73 3.71 -11.08
CA ALA A 5 19.93 4.67 -11.85
C ALA A 5 19.82 5.98 -11.05
N ARG A 6 19.91 7.12 -11.74
CA ARG A 6 19.84 8.47 -11.14
C ARG A 6 18.94 9.35 -12.00
N SER A 7 18.15 10.18 -11.34
CA SER A 7 17.35 11.26 -11.95
C SER A 7 17.47 12.52 -11.09
N SER A 8 17.16 13.68 -11.67
CA SER A 8 17.18 14.98 -11.01
C SER A 8 16.00 15.81 -11.46
N TYR A 9 15.52 16.70 -10.59
CA TYR A 9 14.44 17.63 -10.90
C TYR A 9 14.92 19.08 -10.78
N MET A 10 14.54 19.92 -11.74
CA MET A 10 14.68 21.38 -11.68
C MET A 10 13.58 21.98 -10.79
N ASP A 11 13.73 23.24 -10.42
CA ASP A 11 12.72 23.98 -9.65
C ASP A 11 11.37 24.06 -10.37
N THR A 12 11.38 24.18 -11.70
CA THR A 12 10.19 24.17 -12.55
C THR A 12 9.48 22.81 -12.63
N GLU A 13 10.15 21.73 -12.24
CA GLU A 13 9.60 20.36 -12.28
C GLU A 13 8.98 19.95 -10.93
N VAL A 14 9.19 20.75 -9.88
CA VAL A 14 8.63 20.52 -8.55
C VAL A 14 7.34 21.32 -8.40
N LEU A 15 6.21 20.68 -8.69
CA LEU A 15 4.90 21.32 -8.65
C LEU A 15 4.31 21.29 -7.23
N TRP A 16 4.24 22.45 -6.57
CA TRP A 16 3.61 22.57 -5.25
C TRP A 16 2.09 22.42 -5.34
N GLY A 17 1.51 21.65 -4.43
CA GLY A 17 0.08 21.40 -4.41
C GLY A 17 -0.41 20.42 -5.47
N HIS A 18 0.48 19.64 -6.07
CA HIS A 18 0.12 18.52 -6.95
C HIS A 18 0.23 17.18 -6.22
N ARG A 19 -0.67 16.24 -6.54
CA ARG A 19 -0.66 14.87 -6.04
C ARG A 19 -0.68 13.89 -7.22
N PHE A 20 0.06 12.79 -7.10
CA PHE A 20 0.06 11.72 -8.11
C PHE A 20 -1.29 11.01 -8.16
N THR A 21 -1.69 10.64 -9.38
CA THR A 21 -2.84 9.76 -9.62
C THR A 21 -2.53 8.36 -9.07
N PRO A 22 -3.44 7.72 -8.32
CA PRO A 22 -3.23 6.35 -7.86
C PRO A 22 -3.20 5.39 -9.05
N VAL A 23 -2.11 4.62 -9.17
CA VAL A 23 -1.87 3.70 -10.30
C VAL A 23 -2.11 2.23 -9.97
N LEU A 24 -2.31 1.91 -8.69
CA LEU A 24 -2.48 0.54 -8.22
C LEU A 24 -3.97 0.22 -8.06
N THR A 25 -4.44 -0.80 -8.76
CA THR A 25 -5.81 -1.31 -8.66
C THR A 25 -5.81 -2.79 -8.29
N LEU A 26 -6.88 -3.26 -7.65
CA LEU A 26 -7.09 -4.68 -7.36
C LEU A 26 -8.16 -5.21 -8.29
N GLU A 27 -7.76 -5.93 -9.33
CA GLU A 27 -8.67 -6.55 -10.29
C GLU A 27 -8.62 -8.08 -10.17
N LYS A 28 -9.78 -8.69 -9.93
CA LYS A 28 -9.95 -10.16 -9.89
C LYS A 28 -8.96 -10.88 -8.96
N GLY A 29 -8.57 -10.23 -7.85
CA GLY A 29 -7.64 -10.78 -6.87
C GLY A 29 -6.15 -10.54 -7.17
N PHE A 30 -5.83 -9.80 -8.23
CA PHE A 30 -4.46 -9.42 -8.58
C PHE A 30 -4.28 -7.91 -8.51
N TYR A 31 -3.10 -7.47 -8.08
CA TYR A 31 -2.73 -6.07 -8.14
C TYR A 31 -2.23 -5.74 -9.54
N GLU A 32 -2.87 -4.77 -10.19
CA GLU A 32 -2.50 -4.23 -11.48
C GLU A 32 -1.92 -2.82 -11.31
N VAL A 33 -0.90 -2.50 -12.11
CA VAL A 33 -0.24 -1.19 -12.13
C VAL A 33 -0.46 -0.56 -13.51
N ASP A 34 -1.14 0.58 -13.56
CA ASP A 34 -1.28 1.36 -14.79
C ASP A 34 -0.07 2.29 -14.98
N TYR A 35 0.82 1.92 -15.90
CA TYR A 35 1.99 2.74 -16.23
C TYR A 35 1.66 3.95 -17.10
N ASN A 36 0.48 4.03 -17.73
CA ASN A 36 0.11 5.17 -18.57
C ASN A 36 -0.11 6.42 -17.73
N THR A 37 -0.69 6.25 -16.53
CA THR A 37 -1.01 7.33 -15.59
C THR A 37 0.07 7.54 -14.53
N PHE A 38 1.22 6.86 -14.64
CA PHE A 38 2.30 6.89 -13.64
C PHE A 38 2.88 8.29 -13.41
N HIS A 39 2.95 9.12 -14.45
CA HIS A 39 3.44 10.49 -14.35
C HIS A 39 2.32 11.52 -14.15
N ASP A 40 1.05 11.08 -14.15
CA ASP A 40 -0.08 11.99 -14.07
C ASP A 40 -0.23 12.55 -12.65
N THR A 41 -0.45 13.85 -12.58
CA THR A 41 -0.69 14.57 -11.33
C THR A 41 -1.93 15.45 -11.44
N TYR A 42 -2.55 15.76 -10.31
CA TYR A 42 -3.66 16.69 -10.22
C TYR A 42 -3.47 17.68 -9.07
N GLU A 43 -4.07 18.85 -9.21
CA GLU A 43 -4.04 19.90 -8.20
C GLU A 43 -4.87 19.53 -6.96
N THR A 44 -4.33 19.84 -5.78
CA THR A 44 -5.00 19.64 -4.49
C THR A 44 -4.84 20.88 -3.61
N ASN A 45 -5.83 21.12 -2.75
CA ASN A 45 -5.80 22.22 -1.78
C ASN A 45 -4.62 22.05 -0.82
N THR A 46 -3.56 22.83 -1.04
CA THR A 46 -2.33 22.80 -0.24
C THR A 46 -2.03 24.23 0.22
N PRO A 47 -1.65 24.43 1.50
CA PRO A 47 -1.27 25.74 2.01
C PRO A 47 -0.11 26.34 1.21
N SER A 48 -0.16 27.64 0.93
CA SER A 48 0.89 28.38 0.22
C SER A 48 2.04 28.84 1.11
N CYS A 49 2.24 28.23 2.27
CA CYS A 49 3.27 28.60 3.23
C CYS A 49 4.43 27.61 3.21
N CYS A 50 5.62 28.05 3.62
CA CYS A 50 6.75 27.14 3.75
C CYS A 50 6.55 26.16 4.93
N ALA A 51 7.30 25.05 4.93
CA ALA A 51 7.21 24.04 5.99
C ALA A 51 7.48 24.61 7.40
N LYS A 52 8.36 25.61 7.51
CA LYS A 52 8.67 26.28 8.77
C LYS A 52 7.46 27.05 9.31
N GLU A 53 6.85 27.89 8.48
CA GLU A 53 5.64 28.66 8.84
C GLU A 53 4.48 27.73 9.18
N LEU A 54 4.30 26.65 8.42
CA LEU A 54 3.27 25.65 8.70
C LEU A 54 3.45 25.03 10.09
N ALA A 55 4.69 24.73 10.48
CA ALA A 55 5.01 24.17 11.80
C ALA A 55 4.77 25.18 12.93
N GLU A 56 5.07 26.46 12.71
CA GLU A 56 4.77 27.54 13.66
C GLU A 56 3.25 27.77 13.80
N MET A 57 2.52 27.69 12.70
CA MET A 57 1.06 27.79 12.67
C MET A 57 0.39 26.61 13.38
N LYS A 58 0.95 25.40 13.21
CA LYS A 58 0.56 24.20 13.96
C LYS A 58 0.78 24.37 15.46
N ARG A 59 1.94 24.89 15.86
CA ARG A 59 2.29 25.13 17.27
C ARG A 59 1.40 26.20 17.92
N SER A 60 1.01 27.22 17.17
CA SER A 60 0.14 28.31 17.65
C SER A 60 -1.37 27.98 17.61
N GLY A 61 -1.75 26.76 17.20
CA GLY A 61 -3.15 26.32 17.18
C GLY A 61 -3.99 26.94 16.06
N ARG A 62 -3.38 27.59 15.07
CA ARG A 62 -4.06 28.30 13.98
C ARG A 62 -4.43 27.39 12.79
N LEU A 63 -4.08 26.10 12.84
CA LEU A 63 -4.20 25.17 11.71
C LEU A 63 -5.61 24.62 11.43
N LEU A 64 -6.64 25.10 12.14
CA LEU A 64 -8.02 24.57 12.06
C LEU A 64 -8.68 24.72 10.68
N GLN A 65 -8.02 25.36 9.70
CA GLN A 65 -8.54 25.60 8.34
C GLN A 65 -7.95 24.70 7.23
N TYR A 66 -6.92 23.89 7.51
CA TYR A 66 -6.19 23.17 6.43
C TYR A 66 -6.32 21.65 6.48
N LEU A 67 -7.18 21.09 7.33
CA LEU A 67 -7.46 19.66 7.28
C LEU A 67 -8.45 19.39 6.14
N PRO A 68 -8.06 18.65 5.08
CA PRO A 68 -9.07 18.02 4.24
C PRO A 68 -9.82 17.03 5.13
N SER A 69 -11.15 17.02 5.05
CA SER A 69 -11.97 16.04 5.76
C SER A 69 -11.41 14.64 5.50
N PRO A 70 -11.07 13.86 6.54
CA PRO A 70 -10.63 12.49 6.32
C PRO A 70 -11.75 11.74 5.59
N PRO A 71 -11.47 10.99 4.50
CA PRO A 71 -12.46 10.06 3.98
C PRO A 71 -12.81 9.10 5.10
N LEU A 72 -14.10 8.94 5.39
CA LEU A 72 -14.55 8.11 6.49
C LEU A 72 -14.10 6.67 6.22
N LEU A 73 -13.02 6.25 6.89
CA LEU A 73 -12.57 4.87 6.90
C LEU A 73 -13.60 4.10 7.72
N GLY A 74 -14.56 3.50 7.03
CA GLY A 74 -15.55 2.63 7.61
C GLY A 74 -14.91 1.34 8.14
N GLY A 75 -15.41 0.89 9.30
CA GLY A 75 -15.25 -0.48 9.77
C GLY A 75 -14.30 -0.65 10.95
N CYS A 76 -14.82 -0.44 12.15
CA CYS A 76 -14.26 -0.98 13.38
C CYS A 76 -14.54 -2.50 13.40
N ALA A 77 -13.49 -3.33 13.52
CA ALA A 77 -13.61 -4.72 13.94
C ALA A 77 -12.54 -4.98 15.00
N GLU A 78 -13.01 -4.96 16.25
CA GLU A 78 -12.59 -5.65 17.48
C GLU A 78 -11.19 -6.29 17.60
N ALA A 79 -10.66 -6.13 18.81
CA ALA A 79 -9.41 -6.67 19.28
C ALA A 79 -9.46 -8.20 19.40
N GLY A 80 -8.41 -8.86 18.90
CA GLY A 80 -8.09 -10.25 19.21
C GLY A 80 -6.63 -10.32 19.65
N ASN A 81 -6.43 -10.47 20.96
CA ASN A 81 -5.12 -10.67 21.58
C ASN A 81 -4.84 -12.18 21.62
N GLU A 82 -3.90 -12.67 20.83
CA GLU A 82 -3.27 -13.97 21.06
C GLU A 82 -1.76 -13.86 20.79
N ALA A 83 -1.00 -13.91 21.88
CA ALA A 83 0.39 -14.28 21.87
C ALA A 83 0.44 -15.80 21.96
N GLU A 84 1.28 -16.45 21.15
CA GLU A 84 1.99 -17.67 21.55
C GLU A 84 3.03 -18.10 20.49
N ALA A 85 4.05 -18.77 20.99
CA ALA A 85 5.42 -18.84 20.48
C ALA A 85 5.68 -19.93 19.42
N GLU A 86 6.77 -19.74 18.70
CA GLU A 86 7.39 -20.66 17.74
C GLU A 86 7.65 -22.06 18.32
N LYS A 87 7.45 -23.09 17.48
CA LYS A 87 8.34 -24.27 17.39
C LYS A 87 8.38 -24.79 15.95
N ASP A 88 9.58 -24.76 15.37
CA ASP A 88 10.01 -25.67 14.31
C ASP A 88 9.77 -27.13 14.73
N GLU A 89 9.45 -28.01 13.77
CA GLU A 89 10.15 -29.28 13.56
C GLU A 89 9.79 -29.86 12.17
N GLU A 90 10.84 -30.32 11.49
CA GLU A 90 10.86 -31.02 10.21
C GLU A 90 10.17 -32.41 10.28
N GLY A 91 9.73 -32.94 9.13
CA GLY A 91 9.60 -34.40 8.98
C GLY A 91 8.56 -34.89 7.96
N GLU A 92 8.96 -35.00 6.68
CA GLU A 92 8.42 -36.05 5.80
C GLU A 92 8.93 -37.42 6.29
N PRO A 93 8.10 -38.49 6.25
CA PRO A 93 8.32 -39.44 5.17
C PRO A 93 7.05 -40.18 4.67
N ASN A 94 7.07 -40.39 3.35
CA ASN A 94 6.48 -41.49 2.57
C ASN A 94 6.01 -42.74 3.34
N GLY A 95 4.86 -43.28 2.90
CA GLY A 95 4.66 -44.73 2.88
C GLY A 95 3.22 -45.21 2.87
N LEU A 96 2.96 -46.16 1.94
CA LEU A 96 1.94 -47.22 1.98
C LEU A 96 0.62 -46.99 1.23
N SER A 97 0.69 -47.21 -0.09
CA SER A 97 0.01 -48.31 -0.80
C SER A 97 -1.19 -48.97 -0.09
N VAL A 98 -2.40 -48.84 -0.66
CA VAL A 98 -3.35 -49.97 -0.75
C VAL A 98 -4.09 -49.92 -2.10
N SER A 99 -4.17 -51.11 -2.68
CA SER A 99 -4.50 -51.49 -4.05
C SER A 99 -5.98 -51.43 -4.44
N GLN A 100 -6.19 -51.24 -5.75
CA GLN A 100 -7.22 -51.79 -6.65
C GLN A 100 -8.56 -52.31 -6.08
N ALA A 101 -9.64 -51.81 -6.70
CA ALA A 101 -10.73 -52.66 -7.18
C ALA A 101 -11.21 -52.16 -8.55
N THR A 102 -10.84 -52.87 -9.62
CA THR A 102 -11.53 -52.81 -10.90
C THR A 102 -12.17 -54.16 -11.18
N ARG A 103 -13.27 -54.10 -11.95
CA ARG A 103 -13.89 -55.13 -12.80
C ARG A 103 -15.27 -55.61 -12.34
N GLY A 104 -16.23 -55.40 -13.23
CA GLY A 104 -17.50 -56.11 -13.28
C GLY A 104 -18.38 -55.62 -14.43
N SER A 105 -18.19 -56.14 -15.65
CA SER A 105 -19.25 -56.57 -16.60
C SER A 105 -18.75 -56.67 -18.04
N MET A 106 -18.42 -57.89 -18.45
CA MET A 106 -18.98 -58.65 -19.59
C MET A 106 -18.23 -59.97 -19.74
#